data_AF-A0A7W1NCF5-F1
#
_entry.id   AF-A0A7W1NCF5-F1
#
_cell.length_a   1.000
_cell.length_b   1.000
_cell.length_c   1.000
_cell.angle_alpha   90.00
_cell.angle_beta   90.00
_cell.angle_gamma   90.00
#
_symmetry.space_group_name_H-M   'P 1'
#
loop_
_entity.id
_entity.type
_entity.pdbx_description
1 polymer ?
#
loop_
_entity_poly.entity_id
_entity_poly.type
_entity_poly.pdbx_seq_one_letter_code
_entity_poly.pdbx_strand_id
1 'polypeptide(L)'
;MRTWRMMALAALAVSAFAGESYAVVGVADADRVVLNYRGLAVTVALAHIEVPEAQRAKARDRVRELTRAKKAEVHYLPDFGVDEAGAARVHLTIDNADVAEVLVAKGLARYQPGAKRAAKFEDALKKAQEQAQKGKLGLWAAGGDAATPTAAAAAPAVAAAAPAVKGPFCSELDSPFYQASDDAAAGAIPATRVIFYKDEATAKKAGKRLREAAPADLPTGEGEASGDAIFAKGKGVYADAIAAGNSSKRDDLYEQSFQILSKAMTIFGALVDQRPDDEALGEKLRECMQLRYGSMKQRRAH
;
A
#
# COMPACT_ATOMS: atom_id res chain seq x y z
N MET A 1 76.03 -8.21 3.78
CA MET A 1 74.93 -9.06 3.25
C MET A 1 73.61 -8.45 3.69
N ARG A 2 72.78 -8.02 2.74
CA ARG A 2 71.51 -7.28 2.97
C ARG A 2 70.39 -8.25 3.38
N THR A 3 69.77 -8.01 4.52
CA THR A 3 68.54 -8.68 4.95
C THR A 3 67.32 -7.84 4.56
N TRP A 4 66.55 -8.32 3.58
CA TRP A 4 65.23 -7.80 3.24
C TRP A 4 64.19 -8.38 4.20
N ARG A 5 63.51 -7.51 4.97
CA ARG A 5 62.27 -7.85 5.67
C ARG A 5 61.10 -7.54 4.74
N MET A 6 60.43 -8.58 4.23
CA MET A 6 59.11 -8.47 3.63
C MET A 6 58.08 -8.18 4.74
N MET A 7 57.38 -7.06 4.61
CA MET A 7 56.17 -6.76 5.37
C MET A 7 54.98 -7.20 4.51
N ALA A 8 54.29 -8.28 4.92
CA ALA A 8 53.05 -8.71 4.29
C ALA A 8 51.90 -7.84 4.81
N LEU A 9 51.34 -7.02 3.92
CA LEU A 9 50.14 -6.21 4.17
C LEU A 9 48.91 -7.14 4.09
N ALA A 10 48.33 -7.49 5.23
CA ALA A 10 47.07 -8.22 5.28
C ALA A 10 45.91 -7.25 5.02
N ALA A 11 45.33 -7.32 3.82
CA ALA A 11 44.10 -6.61 3.48
C ALA A 11 42.90 -7.32 4.13
N LEU A 12 42.38 -6.74 5.22
CA LEU A 12 41.09 -7.10 5.80
C LEU A 12 39.98 -6.60 4.87
N ALA A 13 39.35 -7.52 4.14
CA ALA A 13 38.12 -7.25 3.41
C ALA A 13 36.97 -7.06 4.42
N VAL A 14 36.58 -5.81 4.67
CA VAL A 14 35.35 -5.49 5.39
C VAL A 14 34.19 -5.79 4.43
N SER A 15 33.41 -6.83 4.71
CA SER A 15 32.15 -7.08 4.03
C SER A 15 31.18 -5.94 4.33
N ALA A 16 31.06 -4.99 3.41
CA ALA A 16 30.02 -3.97 3.46
C ALA A 16 28.67 -4.66 3.29
N PHE A 17 27.81 -4.60 4.31
CA PHE A 17 26.40 -4.92 4.17
C PHE A 17 25.81 -3.91 3.16
N ALA A 18 25.62 -4.36 1.92
CA ALA A 18 24.92 -3.58 0.91
C ALA A 18 23.48 -3.40 1.39
N GLY A 19 23.09 -2.17 1.73
CA GLY A 19 21.72 -1.85 2.07
C GLY A 19 20.79 -2.24 0.92
N GLU A 20 19.63 -2.81 1.23
CA GLU A 20 18.63 -3.11 0.21
C GLU A 20 18.12 -1.80 -0.40
N SER A 21 18.32 -1.64 -1.71
CA SER A 21 17.83 -0.46 -2.45
C SER A 21 16.54 -0.78 -3.21
N TYR A 22 15.56 0.11 -3.08
CA TYR A 22 14.22 -0.03 -3.64
C TYR A 22 13.97 1.01 -4.71
N ALA A 23 13.29 0.64 -5.81
CA ALA A 23 12.93 1.62 -6.84
C ALA A 23 11.82 2.54 -6.33
N VAL A 24 12.02 3.86 -6.45
CA VAL A 24 10.96 4.82 -6.14
C VAL A 24 9.97 4.89 -7.30
N VAL A 25 8.72 4.53 -7.04
CA VAL A 25 7.63 4.52 -8.03
C VAL A 25 6.98 5.88 -8.14
N GLY A 26 6.88 6.61 -7.02
CA GLY A 26 6.25 7.93 -6.99
C GLY A 26 6.35 8.62 -5.64
N VAL A 27 5.77 9.81 -5.57
CA VAL A 27 5.68 10.63 -4.37
C VAL A 27 4.21 10.92 -4.11
N ALA A 28 3.67 10.31 -3.07
CA ALA A 28 2.25 10.44 -2.71
C ALA A 28 1.98 11.80 -2.05
N ASP A 29 2.92 12.29 -1.23
CA ASP A 29 2.81 13.57 -0.53
C ASP A 29 4.18 14.15 -0.16
N ALA A 30 4.21 15.29 0.52
CA ALA A 30 5.41 16.01 0.95
C ALA A 30 6.37 15.18 1.80
N ASP A 31 5.84 14.26 2.58
CA ASP A 31 6.52 13.36 3.51
C ASP A 31 6.26 11.88 3.20
N ARG A 32 5.64 11.58 2.04
CA ARG A 32 5.25 10.20 1.67
C ARG A 32 5.79 9.81 0.30
N VAL A 33 6.50 8.68 0.27
CA VAL A 33 7.12 8.13 -0.93
C VAL A 33 6.56 6.74 -1.21
N VAL A 34 6.33 6.41 -2.48
CA VAL A 34 5.87 5.10 -2.92
C VAL A 34 7.06 4.33 -3.47
N LEU A 35 7.36 3.19 -2.86
CA LEU A 35 8.46 2.31 -3.22
C LEU A 35 7.93 1.04 -3.89
N ASN A 36 8.71 0.46 -4.80
CA ASN A 36 8.47 -0.90 -5.30
C ASN A 36 9.20 -1.89 -4.38
N TYR A 37 8.44 -2.49 -3.46
CA TYR A 37 8.92 -3.54 -2.57
C TYR A 37 8.43 -4.89 -3.08
N ARG A 38 9.35 -5.70 -3.63
CA ARG A 38 9.05 -7.06 -4.13
C ARG A 38 7.86 -7.11 -5.12
N GLY A 39 7.77 -6.13 -6.01
CA GLY A 39 6.69 -6.04 -7.01
C GLY A 39 5.43 -5.31 -6.53
N LEU A 40 5.36 -4.94 -5.25
CA LEU A 40 4.24 -4.21 -4.66
C LEU A 40 4.58 -2.74 -4.47
N ALA A 41 3.62 -1.87 -4.80
CA ALA A 41 3.72 -0.45 -4.48
C ALA A 41 3.41 -0.23 -2.99
N VAL A 42 4.41 0.13 -2.20
CA VAL A 42 4.30 0.36 -0.76
C VAL A 42 4.55 1.83 -0.47
N THR A 43 3.57 2.48 0.17
CA THR A 43 3.72 3.86 0.65
C THR A 43 4.42 3.86 2.01
N VAL A 44 5.48 4.66 2.13
CA VAL A 44 6.23 4.88 3.38
C VAL A 44 6.22 6.36 3.72
N ALA A 45 6.30 6.68 5.02
CA ALA A 45 6.40 8.04 5.53
C ALA A 45 7.84 8.36 5.96
N LEU A 46 8.28 9.60 5.77
CA LEU A 46 9.59 10.06 6.24
C LEU A 46 9.59 10.19 7.77
N ALA A 47 10.54 9.56 8.44
CA ALA A 47 10.67 9.60 9.89
C ALA A 47 11.21 10.95 10.38
N HIS A 48 10.86 11.29 11.62
CA HIS A 48 11.40 12.42 12.40
C HIS A 48 11.27 13.81 11.78
N ILE A 49 10.32 14.01 10.88
CA ILE A 49 10.02 15.31 10.30
C ILE A 49 8.52 15.60 10.36
N GLU A 50 8.21 16.88 10.42
CA GLU A 50 6.87 17.43 10.23
C GLU A 50 6.96 18.47 9.12
N VAL A 51 6.12 18.36 8.10
CA VAL A 51 6.05 19.34 7.00
C VAL A 51 4.84 20.25 7.22
N PRO A 52 5.04 21.54 7.57
CA PRO A 52 3.94 22.48 7.71
C PRO A 52 3.17 22.66 6.40
N GLU A 53 1.86 22.90 6.51
CA GLU A 53 0.95 22.99 5.36
C GLU A 53 1.44 23.95 4.26
N ALA A 54 1.90 25.14 4.68
CA ALA A 54 2.46 26.16 3.78
C ALA A 54 3.68 25.70 2.96
N GLN A 55 4.38 24.64 3.38
CA GLN A 55 5.54 24.10 2.67
C GLN A 55 5.26 22.78 1.96
N ARG A 56 4.09 22.15 2.12
CA ARG A 56 3.83 20.80 1.57
C ARG A 56 4.07 20.72 0.07
N ALA A 57 3.60 21.72 -0.71
CA ALA A 57 3.82 21.73 -2.15
C ALA A 57 5.32 21.76 -2.52
N LYS A 58 6.11 22.65 -1.89
CA LYS A 58 7.54 22.80 -2.14
C LYS A 58 8.34 21.58 -1.67
N ALA A 59 7.98 21.02 -0.51
CA ALA A 59 8.57 19.80 0.01
C ALA A 59 8.31 18.61 -0.93
N ARG A 60 7.08 18.44 -1.39
CA ARG A 60 6.71 17.38 -2.35
C ARG A 60 7.49 17.49 -3.66
N ASP A 61 7.61 18.70 -4.20
CA ASP A 61 8.37 18.93 -5.44
C ASP A 61 9.86 18.62 -5.22
N ARG A 62 10.41 18.98 -4.06
CA ARG A 62 11.78 18.63 -3.71
C ARG A 62 12.00 17.12 -3.55
N VAL A 63 11.06 16.40 -2.92
CA VAL A 63 11.12 14.94 -2.82
C VAL A 63 11.04 14.31 -4.20
N ARG A 64 10.17 14.79 -5.09
CA ARG A 64 10.09 14.31 -6.49
C ARG A 64 11.40 14.52 -7.24
N GLU A 65 12.03 15.68 -7.09
CA GLU A 65 13.33 15.97 -7.71
C GLU A 65 14.41 15.01 -7.20
N LEU A 66 14.48 14.77 -5.89
CA LEU A 66 15.46 13.88 -5.28
C LEU A 66 15.25 12.42 -5.66
N THR A 67 14.01 11.98 -5.86
CA THR A 67 13.64 10.57 -6.06
C THR A 67 13.51 10.16 -7.53
N ARG A 68 13.54 11.11 -8.47
CA ARG A 68 13.22 10.85 -9.90
C ARG A 68 14.12 9.79 -10.52
N ALA A 69 13.53 8.64 -10.85
CA ALA A 69 14.20 7.50 -11.50
C ALA A 69 15.41 6.95 -10.73
N LYS A 70 15.42 7.12 -9.40
CA LYS A 70 16.49 6.62 -8.53
C LYS A 70 16.01 5.46 -7.65
N LYS A 71 16.97 4.69 -7.15
CA LYS A 71 16.74 3.74 -6.06
C LYS A 71 17.03 4.43 -4.74
N ALA A 72 16.24 4.11 -3.72
CA ALA A 72 16.43 4.60 -2.37
C ALA A 72 16.83 3.44 -1.46
N GLU A 73 17.82 3.65 -0.61
CA GLU A 73 18.07 2.78 0.54
C GLU A 73 17.07 3.13 1.63
N VAL A 74 16.43 2.11 2.18
CA VAL A 74 15.40 2.27 3.20
C VAL A 74 15.98 1.85 4.54
N HIS A 75 16.05 2.78 5.47
CA HIS A 75 16.41 2.49 6.85
C HIS A 75 15.15 2.53 7.71
N TYR A 76 14.70 1.36 8.13
CA TYR A 76 13.60 1.19 9.07
C TYR A 76 14.16 0.71 10.42
N LEU A 77 13.72 1.34 11.50
CA LEU A 77 13.88 0.82 12.85
C LEU A 77 12.48 0.62 13.45
N PRO A 78 12.23 -0.46 14.21
CA PRO A 78 10.94 -0.69 14.86
C PRO A 78 10.45 0.52 15.68
N ASP A 79 11.38 1.26 16.26
CA ASP A 79 11.12 2.44 17.08
C ASP A 79 10.66 3.67 16.29
N PHE A 80 10.84 3.69 14.96
CA PHE A 80 10.25 4.75 14.12
C PHE A 80 8.73 4.62 14.05
N GLY A 81 8.20 3.40 14.26
CA GLY A 81 6.78 3.12 14.27
C GLY A 81 6.10 3.23 12.91
N VAL A 82 4.78 3.42 12.96
CA VAL A 82 3.92 3.67 11.81
C VAL A 82 3.19 5.00 12.03
N ASP A 83 2.74 5.62 10.95
CA ASP A 83 1.85 6.78 11.04
C ASP A 83 0.37 6.39 11.23
N GLU A 84 -0.50 7.40 11.28
CA GLU A 84 -1.95 7.21 11.47
C GLU A 84 -2.62 6.42 10.33
N ALA A 85 -2.02 6.40 9.13
CA ALA A 85 -2.49 5.64 7.98
C ALA A 85 -1.90 4.21 7.94
N GLY A 86 -1.11 3.82 8.96
CA GLY A 86 -0.43 2.53 9.03
C GLY A 86 0.81 2.42 8.16
N ALA A 87 1.28 3.50 7.54
CA ALA A 87 2.51 3.48 6.75
C ALA A 87 3.74 3.49 7.66
N ALA A 88 4.72 2.64 7.36
CA ALA A 88 5.97 2.59 8.10
C ALA A 88 6.73 3.92 7.98
N ARG A 89 7.24 4.43 9.10
CA ARG A 89 8.12 5.60 9.13
C ARG A 89 9.56 5.15 8.89
N VAL A 90 10.23 5.75 7.90
CA VAL A 90 11.56 5.33 7.46
C VAL A 90 12.46 6.53 7.18
N HIS A 91 13.77 6.31 7.22
CA HIS A 91 14.75 7.19 6.62
C HIS A 91 15.06 6.68 5.20
N LEU A 92 15.02 7.58 4.22
CA LEU A 92 15.34 7.27 2.83
C LEU A 92 16.64 7.93 2.43
N THR A 93 17.61 7.13 1.99
CA THR A 93 18.91 7.62 1.51
C THR A 93 19.00 7.45 0.00
N ILE A 94 19.34 8.53 -0.71
CA ILE A 94 19.51 8.55 -2.17
C ILE A 94 20.81 9.25 -2.47
N ASP A 95 21.71 8.61 -3.22
CA ASP A 95 23.06 9.14 -3.52
C ASP A 95 23.81 9.57 -2.25
N ASN A 96 23.71 8.77 -1.18
CA ASN A 96 24.25 9.05 0.16
C ASN A 96 23.68 10.30 0.87
N ALA A 97 22.56 10.86 0.40
CA ALA A 97 21.86 11.95 1.06
C ALA A 97 20.52 11.46 1.64
N ASP A 98 20.30 11.71 2.94
CA ASP A 98 19.02 11.44 3.60
C ASP A 98 17.98 12.49 3.16
N VAL A 99 16.84 12.02 2.64
CA VAL A 99 15.79 12.88 2.09
C VAL A 99 15.20 13.79 3.17
N ALA A 100 14.99 13.27 4.40
CA ALA A 100 14.44 14.05 5.50
C ALA A 100 15.43 15.14 5.95
N GLU A 101 16.72 14.82 6.03
CA GLU A 101 17.79 15.78 6.32
C GLU A 101 17.83 16.92 5.29
N VAL A 102 17.73 16.59 3.99
CA VAL A 102 17.72 17.59 2.91
C VAL A 102 16.51 18.52 3.01
N LEU A 103 15.33 18.01 3.39
CA LEU A 103 14.12 18.83 3.58
C LEU A 103 14.28 19.79 4.77
N VAL A 104 14.79 19.30 5.89
CA VAL A 104 15.02 20.13 7.09
C VAL A 104 16.10 21.18 6.84
N ALA A 105 17.21 20.82 6.18
CA ALA A 105 18.31 21.75 5.85
C ALA A 105 17.86 22.90 4.94
N LYS A 106 16.88 22.65 4.05
CA LYS A 106 16.28 23.68 3.20
C LYS A 106 15.19 24.51 3.90
N GLY A 107 14.88 24.19 5.16
CA GLY A 107 13.78 24.81 5.91
C GLY A 107 12.42 24.49 5.30
N LEU A 108 12.25 23.30 4.69
CA LEU A 108 10.96 22.84 4.16
C LEU A 108 10.19 21.98 5.17
N ALA A 109 10.88 21.45 6.17
CA ALA A 109 10.32 20.64 7.25
C ALA A 109 10.92 21.05 8.60
N ARG A 110 10.23 20.73 9.68
CA ARG A 110 10.71 20.82 11.06
C ARG A 110 11.17 19.44 11.53
N TYR A 111 12.19 19.40 12.37
CA TYR A 111 12.56 18.19 13.09
C TYR A 111 11.48 17.84 14.13
N GLN A 112 11.04 16.58 14.12
CA GLN A 112 10.12 16.03 15.10
C GLN A 112 10.80 14.83 15.81
N PRO A 113 10.97 14.84 17.14
CA PRO A 113 11.57 13.72 17.84
C PRO A 113 10.70 12.46 17.74
N GLY A 114 11.34 11.30 17.63
CA GLY A 114 10.67 10.00 17.65
C GLY A 114 10.26 9.60 19.07
N ALA A 115 9.45 8.53 19.18
CA ALA A 115 9.04 7.97 20.46
C ALA A 115 10.22 7.45 21.29
N LYS A 116 11.25 6.91 20.60
CA LYS A 116 12.54 6.56 21.21
C LYS A 116 13.67 7.23 20.44
N ARG A 117 14.72 7.58 21.17
CA ARG A 117 15.85 8.33 20.62
C ARG A 117 16.65 7.49 19.62
N ALA A 118 16.68 7.93 18.37
CA ALA A 118 17.53 7.36 17.33
C ALA A 118 18.70 8.30 17.01
N ALA A 119 19.72 8.32 17.90
CA ALA A 119 20.77 9.34 17.93
C ALA A 119 21.42 9.63 16.56
N LYS A 120 21.75 8.59 15.78
CA LYS A 120 22.39 8.74 14.46
C LYS A 120 21.58 9.64 13.51
N PHE A 121 20.27 9.46 13.46
CA PHE A 121 19.39 10.16 12.52
C PHE A 121 18.91 11.50 13.09
N GLU A 122 18.54 11.53 14.37
CA GLU A 122 18.04 12.74 15.01
C GLU A 122 19.11 13.84 15.13
N ASP A 123 20.36 13.46 15.43
CA ASP A 123 21.43 14.45 15.62
C ASP A 123 21.80 15.13 14.27
N ALA A 124 21.68 14.41 13.15
CA ALA A 124 21.83 14.98 11.81
C ALA A 124 20.68 15.97 11.49
N LEU A 125 19.43 15.59 11.76
CA LEU A 125 18.26 16.46 11.55
C LEU A 125 18.30 17.72 12.42
N LYS A 126 18.72 17.62 13.68
CA LYS A 126 18.89 18.79 14.57
C LYS A 126 19.91 19.78 14.00
N LYS A 127 21.07 19.28 13.55
CA LYS A 127 22.11 20.11 12.92
C LYS A 127 21.60 20.77 11.63
N ALA A 128 20.88 20.01 10.80
CA ALA A 128 20.25 20.54 9.59
C ALA A 128 19.25 21.66 9.91
N GLN A 129 18.45 21.49 10.97
CA GLN A 129 17.49 22.52 11.39
C GLN A 129 18.20 23.78 11.89
N GLU A 130 19.23 23.65 12.72
CA GLU A 130 20.04 24.78 13.18
C GLU A 130 20.68 25.54 12.01
N GLN A 131 21.15 24.83 10.99
CA GLN A 131 21.70 25.44 9.78
C GLN A 131 20.61 26.22 9.01
N ALA A 132 19.43 25.64 8.83
CA ALA A 132 18.31 26.29 8.18
C ALA A 132 17.84 27.55 8.94
N GLN A 133 17.82 27.48 10.28
CA GLN A 133 17.49 28.60 11.16
C GLN A 133 18.51 29.74 11.07
N LYS A 134 19.81 29.42 11.17
CA LYS A 134 20.90 30.40 11.03
C LYS A 134 20.89 31.06 9.64
N GLY A 135 20.60 30.27 8.60
CA GLY A 135 20.48 30.74 7.23
C GLY A 135 19.15 31.44 6.91
N LYS A 136 18.18 31.48 7.84
CA LYS A 136 16.83 32.01 7.62
C LYS A 136 16.17 31.44 6.36
N LEU A 137 16.32 30.12 6.15
CA LEU A 137 15.82 29.43 4.96
C LEU A 137 14.38 28.95 5.15
N GLY A 138 13.57 29.02 4.08
CA GLY A 138 12.22 28.43 4.04
C GLY A 138 11.33 28.92 5.18
N LEU A 139 10.91 27.98 6.04
CA LEU A 139 10.12 28.21 7.27
C LEU A 139 10.73 29.25 8.21
N TRP A 140 12.04 29.46 8.15
CA TRP A 140 12.79 30.33 9.07
C TRP A 140 13.08 31.71 8.47
N ALA A 141 12.62 32.01 7.25
CA ALA A 141 12.74 33.33 6.66
C ALA A 141 11.85 34.34 7.40
N ALA A 142 12.29 35.60 7.48
CA ALA A 142 11.47 36.67 8.08
C ALA A 142 10.24 36.92 7.19
N GLY A 143 9.06 36.48 7.65
CA GLY A 143 7.82 36.45 6.86
C GLY A 143 7.37 35.05 6.43
N GLY A 144 8.08 33.99 6.83
CA GLY A 144 7.59 32.62 6.72
C GLY A 144 6.43 32.45 7.70
N ASP A 145 5.21 32.30 7.16
CA ASP A 145 3.95 32.20 7.90
C ASP A 145 4.10 31.38 9.18
N ALA A 146 4.15 32.10 10.30
CA ALA A 146 3.99 31.53 11.63
C ALA A 146 2.52 31.15 11.79
N ALA A 147 2.08 30.11 11.09
CA ALA A 147 0.87 29.40 11.45
C ALA A 147 1.13 28.75 12.81
N THR A 148 0.61 29.39 13.84
CA THR A 148 0.54 28.90 15.21
C THR A 148 0.06 27.45 15.20
N PRO A 149 0.67 26.52 15.95
CA PRO A 149 0.22 25.14 15.99
C PRO A 149 -1.15 25.10 16.67
N THR A 150 -2.23 25.12 15.88
CA THR A 150 -3.56 24.84 16.40
C THR A 150 -3.64 23.35 16.64
N ALA A 151 -3.63 22.98 17.92
CA ALA A 151 -3.85 21.63 18.39
C ALA A 151 -5.18 21.08 17.86
N ALA A 152 -5.13 19.83 17.38
CA ALA A 152 -6.24 18.89 17.25
C ALA A 152 -7.58 19.49 16.78
N ALA A 153 -7.73 19.66 15.47
CA ALA A 153 -9.04 19.76 14.84
C ALA A 153 -9.12 18.78 13.66
N ALA A 154 -10.07 17.85 13.79
CA ALA A 154 -10.66 16.93 12.81
C ALA A 154 -9.92 16.66 11.49
N ALA A 155 -9.74 15.36 11.21
CA ALA A 155 -9.25 14.76 9.98
C ALA A 155 -9.52 15.61 8.72
N PRO A 156 -8.49 16.00 7.96
CA PRO A 156 -8.71 16.65 6.68
C PRO A 156 -9.22 15.59 5.69
N ALA A 157 -10.37 15.88 5.10
CA ALA A 157 -10.85 15.20 3.91
C ALA A 157 -9.72 15.19 2.87
N VAL A 158 -9.34 13.99 2.43
CA VAL A 158 -8.38 13.76 1.36
C VAL A 158 -8.77 14.66 0.19
N ALA A 159 -7.91 15.62 -0.16
CA ALA A 159 -8.14 16.51 -1.28
C ALA A 159 -8.42 15.66 -2.52
N ALA A 160 -9.65 15.72 -3.02
CA ALA A 160 -10.07 15.02 -4.22
C ALA A 160 -9.11 15.40 -5.34
N ALA A 161 -8.34 14.42 -5.81
CA ALA A 161 -7.61 14.55 -7.06
C ALA A 161 -8.59 15.08 -8.13
N ALA A 162 -8.11 16.00 -8.97
CA ALA A 162 -8.88 16.52 -10.11
C ALA A 162 -9.64 15.36 -10.78
N PRO A 163 -10.94 15.52 -11.08
CA PRO A 163 -11.80 14.42 -11.48
C PRO A 163 -11.13 13.68 -12.63
N ALA A 164 -10.65 12.47 -12.34
CA ALA A 164 -10.09 11.61 -13.36
C ALA A 164 -11.19 11.47 -14.42
N VAL A 165 -10.86 11.80 -15.66
CA VAL A 165 -11.76 11.56 -16.78
C VAL A 165 -12.17 10.09 -16.69
N LYS A 166 -13.47 9.84 -16.48
CA LYS A 166 -14.00 8.48 -16.36
C LYS A 166 -13.72 7.77 -17.68
N GLY A 167 -12.70 6.92 -17.67
CA GLY A 167 -12.42 6.01 -18.77
C GLY A 167 -13.47 4.90 -18.82
N PRO A 168 -13.53 4.14 -19.93
CA PRO A 168 -14.45 3.01 -20.07
C PRO A 168 -14.12 1.82 -19.14
N PHE A 169 -12.93 1.80 -18.53
CA PHE A 169 -12.52 0.74 -17.61
C PHE A 169 -12.05 1.31 -16.28
N CYS A 170 -12.27 0.56 -15.20
CA CYS A 170 -11.76 0.89 -13.88
C CYS A 170 -11.25 -0.34 -13.11
N SER A 171 -10.35 -0.10 -12.16
CA SER A 171 -9.86 -1.09 -11.19
C SER A 171 -9.85 -0.47 -9.81
N GLU A 172 -10.02 -1.29 -8.77
CA GLU A 172 -9.60 -0.90 -7.43
C GLU A 172 -8.05 -0.85 -7.39
N LEU A 173 -7.48 0.12 -6.67
CA LEU A 173 -6.05 0.41 -6.56
C LEU A 173 -5.22 -0.87 -6.38
N ASP A 174 -5.62 -1.72 -5.43
CA ASP A 174 -4.92 -2.94 -5.05
C ASP A 174 -5.48 -4.22 -5.69
N SER A 175 -6.57 -4.13 -6.46
CA SER A 175 -7.14 -5.30 -7.12
C SER A 175 -6.31 -5.68 -8.35
N PRO A 176 -6.00 -6.96 -8.59
CA PRO A 176 -5.38 -7.38 -9.85
C PRO A 176 -6.36 -7.35 -11.02
N PHE A 177 -7.63 -6.98 -10.81
CA PHE A 177 -8.68 -7.02 -11.81
C PHE A 177 -9.18 -5.63 -12.20
N TYR A 178 -9.42 -5.44 -13.50
CA TYR A 178 -10.19 -4.32 -14.04
C TYR A 178 -11.55 -4.78 -14.55
N GLN A 179 -12.49 -3.86 -14.63
CA GLN A 179 -13.84 -4.08 -15.13
C GLN A 179 -14.31 -2.85 -15.93
N ALA A 180 -15.42 -2.99 -16.66
CA ALA A 180 -16.05 -1.86 -17.33
C ALA A 180 -16.59 -0.87 -16.28
N SER A 181 -16.47 0.43 -16.56
CA SER A 181 -16.83 1.48 -15.59
C SER A 181 -18.34 1.70 -15.43
N ASP A 182 -19.14 1.13 -16.32
CA ASP A 182 -20.60 1.08 -16.27
C ASP A 182 -21.13 -0.21 -15.61
N ASP A 183 -20.26 -1.16 -15.27
CA ASP A 183 -20.64 -2.38 -14.57
C ASP A 183 -21.17 -2.07 -13.15
N ALA A 184 -22.21 -2.77 -12.70
CA ALA A 184 -22.81 -2.55 -11.38
C ALA A 184 -21.78 -2.70 -10.23
N ALA A 185 -20.81 -3.61 -10.36
CA ALA A 185 -19.77 -3.79 -9.37
C ALA A 185 -18.75 -2.63 -9.35
N ALA A 186 -18.70 -1.80 -10.39
CA ALA A 186 -17.81 -0.63 -10.42
C ALA A 186 -18.31 0.45 -9.45
N GLY A 187 -19.64 0.55 -9.30
CA GLY A 187 -20.29 1.45 -8.33
C GLY A 187 -20.02 1.07 -6.87
N ALA A 188 -19.61 -0.17 -6.60
CA ALA A 188 -19.25 -0.62 -5.25
C ALA A 188 -17.80 -0.28 -4.85
N ILE A 189 -16.96 0.14 -5.79
CA ILE A 189 -15.56 0.50 -5.51
C ILE A 189 -15.52 1.90 -4.87
N PRO A 190 -14.90 2.08 -3.69
CA PRO A 190 -14.76 3.41 -3.09
C PRO A 190 -14.09 4.40 -4.05
N ALA A 191 -14.63 5.60 -4.18
CA ALA A 191 -14.12 6.63 -5.10
C ALA A 191 -12.66 7.02 -4.83
N THR A 192 -12.17 6.83 -3.60
CA THR A 192 -10.77 7.06 -3.21
C THR A 192 -9.81 5.96 -3.68
N ARG A 193 -10.33 4.79 -4.04
CA ARG A 193 -9.56 3.60 -4.45
C ARG A 193 -9.77 3.23 -5.91
N VAL A 194 -10.63 3.94 -6.66
CA VAL A 194 -10.87 3.65 -8.07
C VAL A 194 -9.81 4.29 -8.97
N ILE A 195 -9.23 3.51 -9.88
CA ILE A 195 -8.37 3.97 -10.96
C ILE A 195 -9.12 3.77 -12.27
N PHE A 196 -9.22 4.81 -13.09
CA PHE A 196 -9.79 4.71 -14.44
C PHE A 196 -8.71 4.51 -15.49
N TYR A 197 -9.00 3.69 -16.50
CA TYR A 197 -8.15 3.46 -17.66
C TYR A 197 -8.87 3.89 -18.93
N LYS A 198 -8.13 4.53 -19.84
CA LYS A 198 -8.64 5.02 -21.12
C LYS A 198 -9.12 3.87 -22.03
N ASP A 199 -8.45 2.73 -21.97
CA ASP A 199 -8.73 1.55 -22.78
C ASP A 199 -8.25 0.28 -22.06
N GLU A 200 -8.67 -0.87 -22.58
CA GLU A 200 -8.35 -2.19 -22.05
C GLU A 200 -6.84 -2.48 -22.10
N ALA A 201 -6.16 -2.02 -23.15
CA ALA A 201 -4.73 -2.21 -23.34
C ALA A 201 -3.92 -1.50 -22.24
N THR A 202 -4.36 -0.32 -21.81
CA THR A 202 -3.75 0.44 -20.71
C THR A 202 -3.92 -0.28 -19.37
N ALA A 203 -5.10 -0.86 -19.11
CA ALA A 203 -5.34 -1.66 -17.91
C ALA A 203 -4.44 -2.91 -17.87
N LYS A 204 -4.36 -3.64 -18.98
CA LYS A 204 -3.47 -4.80 -19.14
C LYS A 204 -1.99 -4.44 -19.00
N LYS A 205 -1.56 -3.31 -19.56
CA LYS A 205 -0.19 -2.79 -19.40
C LYS A 205 0.14 -2.42 -17.95
N ALA A 206 -0.87 -2.06 -17.16
CA ALA A 206 -0.75 -1.84 -15.72
C ALA A 206 -0.79 -3.15 -14.90
N GLY A 207 -0.73 -4.33 -15.55
CA GLY A 207 -0.75 -5.63 -14.90
C GLY A 207 -2.13 -6.10 -14.43
N LYS A 208 -3.20 -5.38 -14.81
CA LYS A 208 -4.58 -5.77 -14.45
C LYS A 208 -5.11 -6.82 -15.41
N ARG A 209 -5.94 -7.73 -14.89
CA ARG A 209 -6.65 -8.79 -15.65
C ARG A 209 -8.14 -8.45 -15.73
N LEU A 210 -8.83 -8.89 -16.78
CA LEU A 210 -10.28 -8.68 -16.86
C LEU A 210 -10.93 -9.44 -15.71
N ARG A 211 -11.77 -8.77 -14.93
CA ARG A 211 -12.64 -9.44 -13.97
C ARG A 211 -13.60 -10.30 -14.78
N GLU A 212 -13.48 -11.61 -14.68
CA GLU A 212 -14.50 -12.49 -15.24
C GLU A 212 -15.83 -12.15 -14.58
N ALA A 213 -16.87 -11.97 -15.40
CA ALA A 213 -18.20 -11.72 -14.90
C ALA A 213 -18.55 -12.86 -13.94
N ALA A 214 -19.13 -12.52 -12.78
CA ALA A 214 -19.71 -13.53 -11.91
C ALA A 214 -20.62 -14.42 -12.78
N PRO A 215 -20.60 -15.74 -12.61
CA PRO A 215 -21.32 -16.65 -13.49
C PRO A 215 -22.79 -16.21 -13.55
N ALA A 216 -23.25 -15.85 -14.76
CA ALA A 216 -24.53 -15.18 -14.98
C ALA A 216 -25.73 -15.96 -14.42
N ASP A 217 -25.58 -17.27 -14.25
CA ASP A 217 -26.62 -18.18 -13.75
C ASP A 217 -26.63 -18.33 -12.22
N LEU A 218 -26.31 -17.26 -11.47
CA LEU A 218 -26.51 -17.28 -10.02
C LEU A 218 -27.91 -16.76 -9.68
N PRO A 219 -28.68 -17.48 -8.84
CA PRO A 219 -29.92 -16.96 -8.30
C PRO A 219 -29.75 -15.55 -7.72
N THR A 220 -30.73 -14.69 -7.94
CA THR A 220 -30.75 -13.29 -7.49
C THR A 220 -31.59 -13.08 -6.23
N GLY A 221 -32.25 -14.11 -5.70
CA GLY A 221 -33.05 -13.99 -4.49
C GLY A 221 -32.21 -13.87 -3.22
N GLU A 222 -32.84 -13.33 -2.17
CA GLU A 222 -32.23 -13.09 -0.84
C GLU A 222 -32.66 -14.13 0.20
N GLY A 223 -33.52 -15.09 -0.19
CA GLY A 223 -34.04 -16.12 0.70
C GLY A 223 -33.11 -17.32 0.85
N GLU A 224 -33.41 -18.16 1.84
CA GLU A 224 -32.63 -19.38 2.17
C GLU A 224 -32.43 -20.30 0.96
N ALA A 225 -33.49 -20.52 0.16
CA ALA A 225 -33.39 -21.33 -1.06
C ALA A 225 -32.39 -20.77 -2.10
N SER A 226 -32.26 -19.43 -2.17
CA SER A 226 -31.24 -18.80 -3.04
C SER A 226 -29.85 -18.98 -2.46
N GLY A 227 -29.71 -18.83 -1.13
CA GLY A 227 -28.47 -19.13 -0.40
C GLY A 227 -28.01 -20.58 -0.65
N ASP A 228 -28.90 -21.54 -0.50
CA ASP A 228 -28.64 -22.98 -0.70
C ASP A 228 -28.21 -23.29 -2.15
N ALA A 229 -28.90 -22.72 -3.14
CA ALA A 229 -28.57 -22.93 -4.55
C ALA A 229 -27.20 -22.33 -4.92
N ILE A 230 -26.89 -21.13 -4.43
CA ILE A 230 -25.58 -20.48 -4.63
C ILE A 230 -24.49 -21.28 -3.93
N PHE A 231 -24.74 -21.73 -2.69
CA PHE A 231 -23.81 -22.54 -1.92
C PHE A 231 -23.50 -23.87 -2.62
N ALA A 232 -24.52 -24.59 -3.09
CA ALA A 232 -24.35 -25.85 -3.83
C ALA A 232 -23.50 -25.66 -5.09
N LYS A 233 -23.74 -24.58 -5.85
CA LYS A 233 -22.92 -24.25 -7.02
C LYS A 233 -21.47 -23.95 -6.65
N GLY A 234 -21.25 -23.16 -5.59
CA GLY A 234 -19.90 -22.86 -5.09
C GLY A 234 -19.15 -24.11 -4.65
N LYS A 235 -19.83 -25.01 -3.94
CA LYS A 235 -19.30 -26.32 -3.52
C LYS A 235 -18.95 -27.22 -4.72
N GLY A 236 -19.77 -27.20 -5.78
CA GLY A 236 -19.46 -27.89 -7.03
C GLY A 236 -18.18 -27.38 -7.69
N VAL A 237 -18.07 -26.05 -7.87
CA VAL A 237 -16.86 -25.43 -8.44
C VAL A 237 -15.61 -25.70 -7.59
N TYR A 238 -15.76 -25.74 -6.26
CA TYR A 238 -14.68 -26.13 -5.35
C TYR A 238 -14.22 -27.58 -5.57
N ALA A 239 -15.15 -28.51 -5.77
CA ALA A 239 -14.84 -29.90 -6.07
C ALA A 239 -14.15 -30.05 -7.44
N ASP A 240 -14.62 -29.29 -8.45
CA ASP A 240 -13.98 -29.24 -9.76
C ASP A 240 -12.53 -28.71 -9.67
N ALA A 241 -12.28 -27.73 -8.80
CA ALA A 241 -10.94 -27.23 -8.54
C ALA A 241 -10.03 -28.33 -7.98
N ILE A 242 -10.51 -29.11 -7.00
CA ILE A 242 -9.77 -30.26 -6.46
C ILE A 242 -9.46 -31.28 -7.57
N ALA A 243 -10.47 -31.61 -8.38
CA ALA A 243 -10.33 -32.56 -9.49
C ALA A 243 -9.36 -32.08 -10.58
N ALA A 244 -9.26 -30.77 -10.81
CA ALA A 244 -8.35 -30.17 -11.79
C ALA A 244 -6.85 -30.32 -11.42
N GLY A 245 -6.53 -30.75 -10.20
CA GLY A 245 -5.18 -31.07 -9.76
C GLY A 245 -4.22 -29.88 -9.85
N ASN A 246 -2.91 -30.14 -9.89
CA ASN A 246 -1.89 -29.08 -9.89
C ASN A 246 -1.80 -28.37 -11.26
N SER A 247 -2.78 -27.52 -11.58
CA SER A 247 -2.86 -26.75 -12.82
C SER A 247 -3.14 -25.27 -12.55
N SER A 248 -2.99 -24.42 -13.58
CA SER A 248 -3.43 -23.02 -13.53
C SER A 248 -4.95 -22.92 -13.44
N LYS A 249 -5.66 -23.78 -14.18
CA LYS A 249 -7.14 -23.88 -14.17
C LYS A 249 -7.70 -24.13 -12.77
N ARG A 250 -7.00 -24.88 -11.92
CA ARG A 250 -7.39 -25.06 -10.51
C ARG A 250 -7.47 -23.73 -9.78
N ASP A 251 -6.49 -22.86 -9.97
CA ASP A 251 -6.40 -21.61 -9.22
C ASP A 251 -7.53 -20.65 -9.68
N ASP A 252 -7.92 -20.69 -10.95
CA ASP A 252 -9.09 -19.98 -11.49
C ASP A 252 -10.41 -20.52 -10.90
N LEU A 253 -10.56 -21.85 -10.81
CA LEU A 253 -11.74 -22.48 -10.20
C LEU A 253 -11.85 -22.17 -8.70
N TYR A 254 -10.74 -22.12 -7.96
CA TYR A 254 -10.78 -21.67 -6.57
C TYR A 254 -11.19 -20.20 -6.42
N GLU A 255 -10.75 -19.33 -7.33
CA GLU A 255 -11.21 -17.94 -7.37
C GLU A 255 -12.71 -17.86 -7.65
N GLN A 256 -13.20 -18.61 -8.65
CA GLN A 256 -14.63 -18.67 -8.98
C GLN A 256 -15.46 -19.20 -7.81
N SER A 257 -15.01 -20.28 -7.16
CA SER A 257 -15.61 -20.84 -5.94
C SER A 257 -15.68 -19.79 -4.83
N PHE A 258 -14.57 -19.09 -4.57
CA PHE A 258 -14.51 -18.04 -3.54
C PHE A 258 -15.55 -16.93 -3.79
N GLN A 259 -15.70 -16.47 -5.04
CA GLN A 259 -16.67 -15.45 -5.39
C GLN A 259 -18.13 -15.93 -5.19
N ILE A 260 -18.46 -17.14 -5.64
CA ILE A 260 -19.80 -17.73 -5.47
C ILE A 260 -20.12 -17.92 -3.98
N LEU A 261 -19.19 -18.51 -3.22
CA LEU A 261 -19.38 -18.77 -1.79
C LEU A 261 -19.46 -17.48 -0.97
N SER A 262 -18.78 -16.40 -1.39
CA SER A 262 -18.93 -15.09 -0.75
C SER A 262 -20.37 -14.56 -0.84
N LYS A 263 -21.05 -14.78 -1.97
CA LYS A 263 -22.45 -14.38 -2.14
C LYS A 263 -23.39 -15.21 -1.26
N ALA A 264 -23.20 -16.53 -1.19
CA ALA A 264 -23.97 -17.39 -0.29
C ALA A 264 -23.77 -17.00 1.19
N MET A 265 -22.52 -16.71 1.59
CA MET A 265 -22.19 -16.27 2.95
C MET A 265 -22.93 -14.99 3.33
N THR A 266 -23.04 -14.00 2.43
CA THR A 266 -23.81 -12.77 2.68
C THR A 266 -25.28 -13.07 2.95
N ILE A 267 -25.91 -13.95 2.16
CA ILE A 267 -27.31 -14.34 2.34
C ILE A 267 -27.50 -15.07 3.67
N PHE A 268 -26.68 -16.10 3.94
CA PHE A 268 -26.78 -16.84 5.20
C PHE A 268 -26.51 -15.96 6.42
N GLY A 269 -25.53 -15.06 6.36
CA GLY A 269 -25.26 -14.10 7.44
C GLY A 269 -26.49 -13.24 7.76
N ALA A 270 -27.11 -12.64 6.73
CA ALA A 270 -28.32 -11.84 6.91
C ALA A 270 -29.49 -12.65 7.50
N LEU A 271 -29.64 -13.92 7.10
CA LEU A 271 -30.68 -14.79 7.64
C LEU A 271 -30.40 -15.20 9.09
N VAL A 272 -29.13 -15.43 9.48
CA VAL A 272 -28.73 -15.75 10.87
C VAL A 272 -28.99 -14.56 11.77
N ASP A 273 -28.69 -13.33 11.30
CA ASP A 273 -28.99 -12.11 12.05
C ASP A 273 -30.50 -11.95 12.31
N GLN A 274 -31.34 -12.39 11.36
CA GLN A 274 -32.80 -12.38 11.51
C GLN A 274 -33.33 -13.53 12.39
N ARG A 275 -32.63 -14.66 12.42
CA ARG A 275 -33.04 -15.89 13.12
C ARG A 275 -31.85 -16.48 13.91
N PRO A 276 -31.42 -15.84 15.01
CA PRO A 276 -30.20 -16.22 15.73
C PRO A 276 -30.27 -17.60 16.40
N ASP A 277 -31.47 -18.08 16.73
CA ASP A 277 -31.70 -19.38 17.38
C ASP A 277 -31.84 -20.55 16.37
N ASP A 278 -31.74 -20.28 15.06
CA ASP A 278 -31.83 -21.29 14.00
C ASP A 278 -30.47 -21.99 13.82
N GLU A 279 -30.22 -23.03 14.60
CA GLU A 279 -28.96 -23.79 14.59
C GLU A 279 -28.61 -24.36 13.20
N ALA A 280 -29.62 -24.78 12.43
CA ALA A 280 -29.41 -25.35 11.11
C ALA A 280 -28.84 -24.31 10.13
N LEU A 281 -29.36 -23.08 10.20
CA LEU A 281 -28.86 -21.97 9.42
C LEU A 281 -27.45 -21.54 9.86
N GLY A 282 -27.18 -21.57 11.17
CA GLY A 282 -25.84 -21.34 11.72
C GLY A 282 -24.80 -22.34 11.19
N GLU A 283 -25.18 -23.62 11.06
CA GLU A 283 -24.30 -24.66 10.50
C GLU A 283 -24.06 -24.44 8.99
N LYS A 284 -25.09 -24.06 8.22
CA LYS A 284 -24.93 -23.69 6.79
C LYS A 284 -23.92 -22.55 6.61
N LEU A 285 -24.04 -21.49 7.42
CA LEU A 285 -23.09 -20.38 7.39
C LEU A 285 -21.67 -20.84 7.72
N ARG A 286 -21.51 -21.69 8.74
CA ARG A 286 -20.21 -22.24 9.14
C ARG A 286 -19.55 -23.07 8.02
N GLU A 287 -20.30 -23.98 7.39
CA GLU A 287 -19.79 -24.78 6.26
C GLU A 287 -19.40 -23.88 5.08
N CYS A 288 -20.24 -22.88 4.77
CA CYS A 288 -19.96 -21.89 3.74
C CYS A 288 -18.66 -21.11 4.01
N MET A 289 -18.45 -20.67 5.25
CA MET A 289 -17.22 -19.98 5.66
C MET A 289 -16.00 -20.88 5.53
N GLN A 290 -16.11 -22.16 5.91
CA GLN A 290 -15.02 -23.12 5.82
C GLN A 290 -14.58 -23.36 4.37
N LEU A 291 -15.54 -23.61 3.46
CA LEU A 291 -15.23 -23.81 2.03
C LEU A 291 -14.71 -22.54 1.37
N ARG A 292 -15.25 -21.38 1.73
CA ARG A 292 -14.77 -20.08 1.24
C ARG A 292 -13.32 -19.84 1.66
N TYR A 293 -13.00 -20.11 2.92
CA TYR A 293 -11.64 -20.00 3.43
C TYR A 293 -10.68 -21.00 2.75
N GLY A 294 -11.13 -22.25 2.55
CA GLY A 294 -10.39 -23.25 1.78
C GLY A 294 -10.08 -22.77 0.36
N SER A 295 -11.07 -22.19 -0.33
CA SER A 295 -10.91 -21.63 -1.67
C SER A 295 -9.84 -20.54 -1.71
N MET A 296 -9.87 -19.61 -0.74
CA MET A 296 -8.86 -18.55 -0.64
C MET A 296 -7.45 -19.10 -0.39
N LYS A 297 -7.30 -20.07 0.52
CA LYS A 297 -5.99 -20.61 0.89
C LYS A 297 -5.33 -21.47 -0.19
N GLN A 298 -6.12 -22.17 -1.00
CA GLN A 298 -5.58 -23.07 -2.02
C GLN A 298 -5.14 -22.34 -3.29
N ARG A 299 -5.49 -21.05 -3.43
CA ARG A 299 -4.95 -20.20 -4.49
C ARG A 299 -3.48 -19.95 -4.24
N ARG A 300 -2.66 -20.24 -5.25
CA ARG A 300 -1.26 -19.84 -5.24
C ARG A 300 -1.16 -18.33 -5.47
N ALA A 301 -0.40 -17.65 -4.62
CA ALA A 301 0.04 -16.29 -4.90
C ALA A 301 1.03 -16.38 -6.06
N HIS A 302 0.54 -16.10 -7.27
CA HIS A 302 1.36 -15.91 -8.47
C HIS A 302 1.77 -14.46 -8.59
#